data_AF-A0A0Q8QIY7-F1
#
_entry.id   AF-A0A0Q8QIY7-F1
#
_cell.length_a   1.000
_cell.length_b   1.000
_cell.length_c   1.000
_cell.angle_alpha   90.00
_cell.angle_beta   90.00
_cell.angle_gamma   90.00
#
_symmetry.space_group_name_H-M   'P 1'
#
loop_
_entity.id
_entity.type
_entity.pdbx_description
1 polymer ?
#
loop_
_entity_poly.entity_id
_entity_poly.type
_entity_poly.pdbx_seq_one_letter_code
_entity_poly.pdbx_strand_id
1 'polypeptide(L)'
;MSEPKPIASLSGGLLARKGEAHPAIRRAPVPMIGVAPRDQQARLMLSFARQKPELAIAEDAPPVEAALPRKARAAFTLRLDSDRHLRLRLASAVANRSAQQIVTEALDAFLDSQPGLDTLVAEARKITADRLKSSS
;
A
#
# COMPACT_ATOMS: atom_id res chain seq x y z
N MET A 1 26.83 -17.62 16.06
CA MET A 1 27.31 -17.46 14.66
C MET A 1 26.40 -18.31 13.78
N SER A 2 25.40 -17.69 13.14
CA SER A 2 24.37 -18.39 12.37
C SER A 2 24.86 -18.63 10.95
N GLU A 3 25.07 -19.89 10.59
CA GLU A 3 25.39 -20.28 9.22
C GLU A 3 24.22 -19.96 8.28
N PRO A 4 24.45 -19.38 7.09
CA PRO A 4 23.40 -19.12 6.14
C PRO A 4 22.86 -20.43 5.55
N LYS A 5 21.53 -20.61 5.57
CA LYS A 5 20.85 -21.73 4.91
C LYS A 5 21.28 -21.79 3.43
N PRO A 6 21.70 -22.96 2.91
CA PRO A 6 22.16 -23.07 1.54
C PRO A 6 21.01 -22.74 0.59
N ILE A 7 21.23 -21.75 -0.28
CA ILE A 7 20.34 -21.47 -1.40
C ILE A 7 20.35 -22.68 -2.33
N ALA A 8 19.17 -23.23 -2.62
CA ALA A 8 19.05 -24.38 -3.51
C ALA A 8 19.57 -24.02 -4.91
N SER A 9 20.60 -24.72 -5.37
CA SER A 9 21.19 -24.54 -6.70
C SER A 9 20.29 -25.21 -7.74
N LEU A 10 19.91 -24.47 -8.78
CA LEU A 10 19.10 -24.96 -9.89
C LEU A 10 19.94 -25.89 -10.77
N SER A 11 20.01 -27.17 -10.40
CA SER A 11 20.63 -28.20 -11.24
C SER A 11 19.80 -28.43 -12.51
N GLY A 12 20.43 -28.91 -13.59
CA GLY A 12 19.79 -29.06 -14.91
C GLY A 12 18.54 -29.95 -14.95
N GLY A 13 18.25 -30.70 -13.88
CA GLY A 13 16.99 -31.45 -13.71
C GLY A 13 15.82 -30.62 -13.15
N LEU A 14 16.10 -29.49 -12.49
CA LEU A 14 15.11 -28.55 -11.95
C LEU A 14 14.75 -27.41 -12.94
N LEU A 15 15.55 -27.24 -13.99
CA LEU A 15 15.23 -26.33 -15.09
C LEU A 15 14.27 -27.04 -16.05
N ALA A 16 13.01 -26.64 -16.03
CA ALA A 16 12.02 -27.12 -16.98
C ALA A 16 12.55 -26.90 -18.42
N ARG A 17 12.56 -27.96 -19.23
CA ARG A 17 12.84 -27.81 -20.67
C ARG A 17 11.73 -26.94 -21.27
N LYS A 18 12.13 -25.89 -21.97
CA LYS A 18 11.24 -24.95 -22.66
C LYS A 18 10.34 -25.73 -23.62
N GLY A 19 9.11 -26.02 -23.18
CA GLY A 19 8.12 -26.75 -23.97
C GLY A 19 7.26 -27.75 -23.18
N GLU A 20 7.74 -28.31 -22.06
CA GLU A 20 7.03 -29.43 -21.39
C GLU A 20 6.41 -29.08 -20.03
N ALA A 21 6.60 -27.85 -19.54
CA ALA A 21 5.95 -27.38 -18.32
C ALA A 21 4.44 -27.20 -18.56
N HIS A 22 3.66 -28.23 -18.21
CA HIS A 22 2.21 -28.15 -18.23
C HIS A 22 1.73 -27.30 -17.05
N PRO A 23 0.90 -26.27 -17.27
CA PRO A 23 0.41 -25.42 -16.19
C PRO A 23 -0.43 -26.23 -15.21
N ALA A 24 -0.01 -26.27 -13.94
CA ALA A 24 -0.72 -26.96 -12.84
C ALA A 24 -2.03 -26.25 -12.41
N ILE A 25 -2.65 -25.46 -13.29
CA ILE A 25 -3.87 -24.70 -13.01
C ILE A 25 -5.04 -25.49 -13.57
N ARG A 26 -5.81 -26.16 -12.70
CA ARG A 26 -7.18 -26.53 -13.06
C ARG A 26 -7.96 -25.23 -13.28
N ARG A 27 -8.22 -24.87 -14.54
CA ARG A 27 -9.14 -23.78 -14.87
C ARG A 27 -10.53 -24.18 -14.40
N ALA A 28 -10.97 -23.64 -13.26
CA ALA A 28 -12.38 -23.62 -12.94
C ALA A 28 -13.11 -22.86 -14.07
N PRO A 29 -14.21 -23.40 -14.63
CA PRO A 29 -14.95 -22.70 -15.67
C PRO A 29 -15.50 -21.40 -15.08
N VAL A 30 -14.99 -20.27 -15.56
CA VAL A 30 -15.55 -18.95 -15.29
C VAL A 30 -16.77 -18.82 -16.21
N PRO A 31 -18.00 -18.69 -15.69
CA PRO A 31 -19.14 -18.46 -16.56
C PRO A 31 -18.95 -17.11 -17.25
N MET A 32 -18.97 -17.14 -18.58
CA MET A 32 -19.00 -15.95 -19.44
C MET A 32 -20.38 -15.30 -19.33
N ILE A 33 -20.65 -14.68 -18.19
CA ILE A 33 -21.73 -13.70 -18.06
C ILE A 33 -21.05 -12.35 -18.23
N GLY A 34 -21.61 -11.49 -19.09
CA GLY A 34 -21.10 -10.13 -19.32
C GLY A 34 -21.05 -9.35 -18.01
N VAL A 35 -19.88 -9.37 -17.38
CA VAL A 35 -19.60 -8.65 -16.13
C VAL A 35 -19.42 -7.19 -16.51
N ALA A 36 -20.41 -6.36 -16.20
CA ALA A 36 -20.32 -4.93 -16.40
C ALA A 36 -19.10 -4.38 -15.63
N PRO A 37 -18.42 -3.32 -16.10
CA PRO A 37 -17.20 -2.78 -15.48
C PRO A 37 -17.36 -2.31 -14.01
N ARG A 38 -18.58 -2.30 -13.46
CA ARG A 38 -18.87 -2.09 -12.03
C ARG A 38 -18.49 -3.30 -11.16
N ASP A 39 -18.67 -4.52 -11.65
CA ASP A 39 -18.41 -5.75 -10.89
C ASP A 39 -16.92 -6.03 -10.70
N GLN A 40 -16.06 -5.58 -11.63
CA GLN A 40 -14.62 -5.65 -11.46
C GLN A 40 -14.15 -4.76 -10.30
N GLN A 41 -14.74 -3.57 -10.14
CA GLN A 41 -14.43 -2.68 -9.02
C GLN A 41 -14.88 -3.29 -7.70
N ALA A 42 -16.07 -3.91 -7.64
CA ALA A 42 -16.52 -4.62 -6.46
C ALA A 42 -15.57 -5.77 -6.09
N ARG A 43 -15.11 -6.57 -7.06
CA ARG A 43 -14.15 -7.66 -6.83
C ARG A 43 -12.79 -7.17 -6.36
N LEU A 44 -12.30 -6.06 -6.91
CA LEU A 44 -11.07 -5.42 -6.44
C LEU A 44 -11.26 -4.89 -5.01
N MET A 45 -12.39 -4.26 -4.71
CA MET A 45 -12.71 -3.79 -3.36
C MET A 45 -12.75 -4.94 -2.34
N LEU A 46 -13.32 -6.09 -2.71
CA LEU A 46 -13.29 -7.32 -1.91
C LEU A 46 -11.87 -7.86 -1.70
N SER A 47 -10.98 -7.73 -2.70
CA SER A 47 -9.58 -8.17 -2.57
C SER A 47 -8.75 -7.25 -1.66
N PHE A 48 -9.02 -5.95 -1.64
CA PHE A 48 -8.40 -5.01 -0.70
C PHE A 48 -9.02 -5.11 0.71
N ALA A 49 -10.32 -5.38 0.81
CA ALA A 49 -10.99 -5.60 2.10
C ALA A 49 -10.53 -6.89 2.81
N ARG A 50 -10.03 -7.88 2.05
CA ARG A 50 -9.37 -9.08 2.60
C ARG A 50 -7.98 -8.81 3.18
N GLN A 51 -7.37 -7.66 2.91
CA GLN A 51 -6.21 -7.18 3.67
C GLN A 51 -6.68 -6.41 4.92
N LYS A 52 -7.57 -7.03 5.69
CA LYS A 52 -7.66 -6.68 7.11
C LYS A 52 -6.38 -7.26 7.72
N PRO A 53 -5.47 -6.47 8.31
CA PRO A 53 -4.64 -7.04 9.36
C PRO A 53 -5.64 -7.47 10.43
N GLU A 54 -5.94 -8.76 10.46
CA GLU A 54 -6.61 -9.41 11.57
C GLU A 54 -5.71 -9.13 12.77
N LEU A 55 -5.98 -8.02 13.46
CA LEU A 55 -5.48 -7.78 14.80
C LEU A 55 -6.19 -8.81 15.68
N ALA A 56 -5.70 -10.05 15.60
CA ALA A 56 -5.83 -10.99 16.68
C ALA A 56 -5.10 -10.34 17.86
N ILE A 57 -5.86 -9.70 18.74
CA ILE A 57 -5.40 -9.40 20.08
C ILE A 57 -5.31 -10.77 20.74
N ALA A 58 -4.16 -11.42 20.57
CA ALA A 58 -3.72 -12.43 21.50
C ALA A 58 -3.34 -11.67 22.76
N GLU A 59 -4.25 -11.65 23.74
CA GLU A 59 -3.91 -11.31 25.12
C GLU A 59 -2.98 -12.40 25.63
N ASP A 60 -1.68 -12.24 25.36
CA ASP A 60 -0.50 -12.77 26.08
C ASP A 60 0.66 -13.02 25.09
N ALA A 61 1.23 -11.93 24.57
CA ALA A 61 2.52 -11.98 23.89
C ALA A 61 3.48 -11.01 24.60
N PRO A 62 4.71 -11.44 24.93
CA PRO A 62 5.67 -10.58 25.64
C PRO A 62 5.99 -9.33 24.81
N PRO A 63 6.38 -8.22 25.46
CA PRO A 63 6.59 -6.95 24.77
C PRO A 63 7.73 -7.14 23.79
N VAL A 64 7.40 -7.20 22.50
CA VAL A 64 8.42 -7.20 21.46
C VAL A 64 9.02 -5.81 21.47
N GLU A 65 10.24 -5.72 21.98
CA GLU A 65 11.03 -4.49 22.14
C GLU A 65 10.97 -3.62 20.89
N ALA A 66 10.81 -2.31 21.15
CA ALA A 66 10.58 -1.26 20.18
C ALA A 66 11.49 -1.37 18.96
N ALA A 67 10.93 -1.89 17.87
CA ALA A 67 11.50 -1.69 16.55
C ALA A 67 11.65 -0.18 16.33
N LEU A 68 12.89 0.24 16.06
CA LEU A 68 13.31 1.60 15.68
C LEU A 68 12.18 2.35 14.97
N PRO A 69 11.88 3.62 15.33
CA PRO A 69 10.70 4.29 14.84
C PRO A 69 10.74 4.40 13.32
N ARG A 70 10.07 3.46 12.65
CA ARG A 70 9.77 3.56 11.23
C ARG A 70 9.04 4.89 11.08
N LYS A 71 9.57 5.77 10.22
CA LYS A 71 9.03 7.10 9.92
C LYS A 71 7.50 7.04 9.99
N ALA A 72 6.90 7.63 11.02
CA ALA A 72 5.49 7.48 11.31
C ALA A 72 4.70 8.02 10.12
N ARG A 73 4.05 7.12 9.37
CA ARG A 73 3.21 7.48 8.22
C ARG A 73 1.76 7.51 8.70
N ALA A 74 1.14 8.67 8.61
CA ALA A 74 -0.30 8.77 8.76
C ALA A 74 -0.99 8.15 7.53
N ALA A 75 -2.03 7.35 7.75
CA ALA A 75 -2.88 6.85 6.69
C ALA A 75 -4.07 7.80 6.50
N PHE A 76 -4.37 8.14 5.25
CA PHE A 76 -5.54 8.95 4.88
C PHE A 76 -6.37 8.20 3.85
N THR A 77 -7.69 8.14 4.07
CA THR A 77 -8.64 7.54 3.13
C THR A 77 -9.42 8.64 2.42
N LEU A 78 -9.20 8.80 1.11
CA LEU A 78 -9.90 9.79 0.29
C LEU A 78 -11.19 9.19 -0.30
N ARG A 79 -12.31 9.92 -0.17
CA ARG A 79 -13.57 9.58 -0.86
C ARG A 79 -13.70 10.42 -2.12
N LEU A 80 -13.94 9.76 -3.25
CA LEU A 80 -14.13 10.39 -4.56
C LEU A 80 -15.47 9.99 -5.14
N ASP A 81 -16.15 10.92 -5.82
CA ASP A 81 -17.27 10.58 -6.69
C ASP A 81 -16.82 9.78 -7.92
N SER A 82 -17.79 9.23 -8.66
CA SER A 82 -17.54 8.36 -9.82
C SER A 82 -16.68 9.03 -10.88
N ASP A 83 -16.94 10.31 -11.14
CA ASP A 83 -16.34 11.04 -12.24
C ASP A 83 -14.89 11.41 -11.90
N ARG A 84 -14.64 11.88 -10.68
CA ARG A 84 -13.27 12.12 -10.20
C ARG A 84 -12.44 10.84 -10.16
N HIS A 85 -13.02 9.73 -9.73
CA HIS A 85 -12.32 8.45 -9.74
C HIS A 85 -12.00 7.96 -11.16
N LEU A 86 -12.94 8.12 -12.11
CA LEU A 86 -12.67 7.79 -13.52
C LEU A 86 -11.55 8.65 -14.10
N ARG A 87 -11.56 9.95 -13.85
CA ARG A 87 -10.48 10.87 -14.28
C ARG A 87 -9.13 10.45 -13.69
N LEU A 88 -9.06 10.15 -12.39
CA LEU A 88 -7.82 9.71 -11.73
C LEU A 88 -7.31 8.38 -12.32
N ARG A 89 -8.21 7.44 -12.62
CA ARG A 89 -7.85 6.16 -13.24
C ARG A 89 -7.29 6.36 -14.65
N LEU A 90 -7.93 7.18 -15.47
CA LEU A 90 -7.46 7.48 -16.82
C LEU A 90 -6.13 8.23 -16.79
N ALA A 91 -5.97 9.21 -15.90
CA ALA A 91 -4.71 9.91 -15.70
C ALA A 91 -3.57 8.94 -15.30
N SER A 92 -3.85 7.99 -14.41
CA SER A 92 -2.89 6.95 -14.01
C SER A 92 -2.45 6.08 -15.20
N ALA A 93 -3.39 5.69 -16.06
CA ALA A 93 -3.11 4.88 -17.24
C ALA A 93 -2.29 5.66 -18.29
N VAL A 94 -2.66 6.92 -18.56
CA VAL A 94 -1.96 7.77 -19.55
C VAL A 94 -0.56 8.14 -19.08
N ALA A 95 -0.40 8.50 -17.81
CA ALA A 95 0.89 8.89 -17.25
C ALA A 95 1.79 7.69 -16.89
N ASN A 96 1.29 6.45 -16.98
CA ASN A 96 1.95 5.23 -16.48
C ASN A 96 2.46 5.36 -15.04
N ARG A 97 1.63 5.95 -14.16
CA ARG A 97 1.93 6.20 -12.76
C ARG A 97 0.81 5.72 -11.87
N SER A 98 1.12 5.41 -10.61
CA SER A 98 0.07 4.99 -9.68
C SER A 98 -0.75 6.20 -9.21
N ALA A 99 -2.02 5.95 -8.88
CA ALA A 99 -2.90 6.97 -8.32
C ALA A 99 -2.32 7.61 -7.05
N GLN A 100 -1.62 6.83 -6.22
CA GLN A 100 -0.94 7.34 -5.03
C GLN A 100 0.14 8.38 -5.41
N GLN A 101 0.98 8.09 -6.41
CA GLN A 101 2.03 9.03 -6.83
C GLN A 101 1.44 10.33 -7.37
N ILE A 102 0.39 10.25 -8.20
CA ILE A 102 -0.29 11.43 -8.75
C ILE A 102 -0.88 12.28 -7.62
N VAL A 103 -1.56 11.66 -6.65
CA VAL A 103 -2.18 12.39 -5.54
C VAL A 103 -1.14 12.97 -4.59
N THR A 104 -0.05 12.24 -4.31
CA THR A 104 1.04 12.74 -3.47
C THR A 104 1.71 13.95 -4.12
N GLU A 105 2.08 13.89 -5.40
CA GLU A 105 2.70 15.03 -6.08
C GLU A 105 1.77 16.23 -6.18
N ALA A 106 0.48 16.00 -6.48
CA ALA A 106 -0.51 17.07 -6.49
C ALA A 106 -0.67 17.72 -5.11
N LEU A 107 -0.59 16.94 -4.03
CA LEU A 107 -0.62 17.45 -2.66
C LEU A 107 0.64 18.25 -2.35
N ASP A 108 1.82 17.72 -2.68
CA ASP A 108 3.10 18.41 -2.45
C ASP A 108 3.12 19.75 -3.19
N ALA A 109 2.76 19.77 -4.48
CA ALA A 109 2.67 21.00 -5.28
C ALA A 109 1.63 21.98 -4.72
N PHE A 110 0.51 21.48 -4.18
CA PHE A 110 -0.47 22.33 -3.53
C PHE A 110 0.08 22.95 -2.24
N LEU A 111 0.78 22.19 -1.40
CA LEU A 111 1.38 22.69 -0.17
C LEU A 111 2.48 23.72 -0.45
N ASP A 112 3.32 23.46 -1.45
CA ASP A 112 4.38 24.38 -1.89
C ASP A 112 3.81 25.71 -2.40
N SER A 113 2.57 25.72 -2.90
CA SER A 113 1.89 26.94 -3.35
C SER A 113 1.39 27.84 -2.21
N GLN A 114 1.44 27.40 -0.95
CA GLN A 114 0.89 28.12 0.20
C GLN A 114 1.98 28.82 1.02
N PRO A 115 2.27 30.12 0.76
CA PRO A 115 3.29 30.84 1.52
C PRO A 115 2.87 30.99 3.00
N GLY A 116 3.83 30.85 3.91
CA GLY A 116 3.59 30.97 5.37
C GLY A 116 3.10 29.68 6.05
N LEU A 117 2.83 28.61 5.29
CA LEU A 117 2.50 27.33 5.90
C LEU A 117 3.68 26.73 6.67
N ASP A 118 4.91 26.88 6.16
CA ASP A 118 6.13 26.39 6.82
C ASP A 118 6.37 27.03 8.18
N THR A 119 6.09 28.33 8.31
CA THR A 119 6.21 29.05 9.59
C THR A 119 5.20 28.54 10.60
N LEU A 120 3.96 28.30 10.18
CA LEU A 120 2.91 27.72 11.04
C LEU A 120 3.26 26.29 11.47
N VAL A 121 3.84 25.48 10.58
CA VAL A 121 4.32 24.14 10.91
C VAL A 121 5.45 24.19 11.93
N ALA A 122 6.39 25.13 11.78
CA ALA A 122 7.49 25.31 12.74
C ALA A 122 6.97 25.72 14.13
N GLU A 123 6.02 26.66 14.20
CA GLU A 123 5.37 27.07 15.44
C GLU A 123 4.60 25.92 16.10
N ALA A 124 3.81 25.17 15.33
CA ALA A 124 3.06 24.02 15.83
C ALA A 124 4.00 22.97 16.44
N ARG A 125 5.12 22.66 15.79
CA ARG A 125 6.14 21.72 16.31
C ARG A 125 6.75 22.22 17.62
N LYS A 126 7.05 23.51 17.73
CA LYS A 126 7.58 24.11 18.97
C LYS A 126 6.57 23.95 20.12
N ILE A 127 5.31 24.28 19.88
CA ILE A 127 4.23 24.14 20.88
C ILE A 127 4.11 22.70 21.35
N THR A 128 4.16 21.72 20.44
CA THR A 128 4.11 20.30 20.82
C THR A 128 5.33 19.85 21.62
N ALA A 129 6.51 20.37 21.32
CA ALA A 129 7.75 20.03 22.03
C ALA A 129 7.77 20.63 23.44
N ASP A 130 7.30 21.87 23.59
CA ASP A 130 7.21 22.54 24.90
C ASP A 130 6.17 21.84 25.80
N ARG A 131 5.04 21.39 25.24
CA ARG A 131 4.03 20.62 25.98
C ARG A 131 4.56 19.28 26.51
N LEU A 132 5.42 18.61 25.75
CA LEU A 132 6.05 17.36 26.18
C LEU A 132 7.03 17.58 27.33
N LYS A 133 7.80 18.68 27.32
CA LYS A 133 8.75 19.03 28.38
C LYS A 133 8.08 19.49 29.67
N SER A 134 6.92 20.15 29.61
CA SER A 134 6.18 20.57 30.80
C SER A 134 5.42 19.44 31.51
N SER A 135 5.32 18.26 30.89
CA SER A 135 4.60 17.09 31.40
C SER A 135 5.53 15.99 31.94
N SER A 136 6.84 16.24 31.99
CA SER A 136 7.87 15.40 32.64
C SER A 136 8.50 16.17 33.79
#